data_AF-A0ABD3W0C1-F1
#
_entry.id   AF-A0ABD3W0C1-F1
#
_cell.length_a   1.000
_cell.length_b   1.000
_cell.length_c   1.000
_cell.angle_alpha   90.00
_cell.angle_beta   90.00
_cell.angle_gamma   90.00
#
_symmetry.space_group_name_H-M   'P 1'
#
loop_
_entity.id
_entity.type
_entity.pdbx_description
1 polymer ?
#
loop_
_entity_poly.entity_id
_entity_poly.type
_entity_poly.pdbx_seq_one_letter_code
_entity_poly.pdbx_strand_id
1 'polypeptide(L)'
;MDDLYDVRPQDESKHLADKLEKVLQPYLVGEVIDYFSPDTQMTRQDVYTYAIALTVTGMIQLCIMPLYFYSMHCVAMQMKAAVGAIIYRKIMKMSSYSLHKTSSGQIVNILSTDVNQFDHATGTFHFIWIAPIEITIVLYLIYSRVGIAALFTLAVIMSMVTLQFLMGYFLGKLRTKIGSTKDKRTLLMNEVIAGMNIIKMYCWEKPISHLITQLRR
;
A
#
# COMPACT_ATOMS: atom_id res chain seq x y z
N MET A 1 5.43 -32.76 -3.54
CA MET A 1 4.46 -31.68 -3.24
C MET A 1 4.93 -30.84 -2.05
N ASP A 2 5.77 -31.40 -1.16
CA ASP A 2 6.43 -30.67 -0.07
C ASP A 2 7.51 -29.67 -0.53
N ASP A 3 8.20 -29.88 -1.67
CA ASP A 3 9.22 -28.94 -2.16
C ASP A 3 8.70 -27.58 -2.66
N LEU A 4 7.39 -27.43 -2.88
CA LEU A 4 6.81 -26.18 -3.40
C LEU A 4 6.59 -25.12 -2.31
N TYR A 5 6.73 -25.51 -1.04
CA TYR A 5 6.56 -24.65 0.15
C TYR A 5 7.84 -24.50 0.96
N ASP A 6 9.01 -24.80 0.38
CA ASP A 6 10.27 -24.51 1.05
C ASP A 6 10.45 -22.98 1.12
N VAL A 7 10.18 -22.43 2.30
CA VAL A 7 10.29 -21.01 2.60
C VAL A 7 11.78 -20.69 2.65
N ARG A 8 12.34 -20.29 1.51
CA ARG A 8 13.69 -19.73 1.48
C ARG A 8 13.72 -18.57 2.48
N PRO A 9 14.62 -18.59 3.48
CA PRO A 9 14.68 -17.55 4.48
C PRO A 9 14.82 -16.20 3.79
N GLN A 10 14.00 -15.25 4.21
CA GLN A 10 14.02 -13.90 3.71
C GLN A 10 15.41 -13.33 3.97
N ASP A 11 16.14 -13.07 2.89
CA ASP A 11 17.55 -12.70 2.95
C ASP A 11 17.70 -11.30 3.57
N GLU A 12 17.91 -11.25 4.89
CA GLU A 12 18.08 -10.02 5.68
C GLU A 12 19.16 -9.10 5.09
N SER A 13 20.15 -9.68 4.41
CA SER A 13 21.23 -8.96 3.73
C SER A 13 20.71 -7.98 2.66
N LYS A 14 19.66 -8.35 1.92
CA LYS A 14 19.07 -7.49 0.88
C LYS A 14 18.36 -6.28 1.46
N HIS A 15 17.77 -6.44 2.64
CA HIS A 15 17.08 -5.35 3.36
C HIS A 15 18.07 -4.35 3.96
N LEU A 16 19.20 -4.84 4.47
CA LEU A 16 20.26 -3.99 4.98
C LEU A 16 20.96 -3.21 3.85
N ALA A 17 21.19 -3.87 2.71
CA ALA A 17 21.77 -3.23 1.53
C ALA A 17 20.89 -2.09 0.99
N ASP A 18 19.58 -2.30 0.84
CA ASP A 18 18.62 -1.27 0.38
C ASP A 18 18.55 -0.08 1.35
N LYS A 19 18.66 -0.32 2.67
CA LYS A 19 18.69 0.74 3.68
C LYS A 19 19.95 1.59 3.59
N LEU A 20 21.12 0.96 3.44
CA LEU A 20 22.40 1.66 3.32
C LEU A 20 22.42 2.49 2.03
N GLU A 21 21.88 1.96 0.94
CA GLU A 21 21.79 2.61 -0.36
C GLU A 21 20.98 3.91 -0.34
N LYS A 22 19.79 3.89 0.25
CA LYS A 22 18.91 5.08 0.33
C LYS A 22 19.49 6.22 1.16
N VAL A 23 20.35 5.90 2.13
CA VAL A 23 21.07 6.89 2.95
C VAL A 23 22.34 7.35 2.26
N LEU A 24 23.03 6.46 1.54
CA LEU A 24 24.28 6.74 0.86
C LEU A 24 24.10 7.70 -0.33
N GLN A 25 23.01 7.56 -1.10
CA GLN A 25 22.74 8.44 -2.25
C GLN A 25 22.70 9.94 -1.90
N PRO A 26 21.88 10.42 -0.93
CA PRO A 26 21.85 11.84 -0.58
C PRO A 26 23.18 12.31 0.04
N TYR A 27 23.93 11.43 0.72
CA TYR A 27 25.26 11.75 1.20
C TYR A 27 26.25 11.99 0.04
N LEU A 28 26.30 11.08 -0.94
CA LEU A 28 27.16 11.20 -2.13
C LEU A 28 26.81 12.43 -2.97
N VAL A 29 25.51 12.71 -3.13
CA VAL A 29 25.05 13.94 -3.81
C VAL A 29 25.48 15.18 -3.03
N GLY A 30 25.42 15.14 -1.69
CA GLY A 30 25.91 16.23 -0.84
C GLY A 30 27.38 16.56 -1.07
N GLU A 31 28.26 15.55 -1.14
CA GLU A 31 29.68 15.74 -1.45
C GLU A 31 29.93 16.30 -2.86
N VAL A 32 29.14 15.85 -3.85
CA VAL A 32 29.22 16.39 -5.22
C VAL A 32 28.74 17.85 -5.27
N ILE A 33 27.74 18.22 -4.48
CA ILE A 33 27.26 19.61 -4.37
C ILE A 33 28.31 20.48 -3.66
N ASP A 34 28.93 19.96 -2.59
CA ASP A 34 29.94 20.69 -1.83
C ASP A 34 31.11 21.11 -2.71
N TYR A 35 31.51 20.31 -3.71
CA TYR A 35 32.52 20.68 -4.72
C TYR A 35 32.23 21.99 -5.49
N PHE A 36 30.97 22.38 -5.66
CA PHE A 36 30.62 23.63 -6.34
C PHE A 36 30.68 24.86 -5.41
N SER A 37 30.97 24.66 -4.12
CA SER A 37 31.12 25.76 -3.17
C SER A 37 32.46 26.49 -3.33
N PRO A 38 32.53 27.82 -3.09
CA PRO A 38 33.74 28.62 -3.32
C PRO A 38 34.97 28.20 -2.48
N ASP A 39 34.76 27.59 -1.30
CA ASP A 39 35.79 27.25 -0.32
C ASP A 39 36.24 25.78 -0.38
N THR A 40 36.24 25.17 -1.56
CA THR A 40 36.45 23.73 -1.72
C THR A 40 37.91 23.31 -1.70
N GLN A 41 38.23 22.34 -0.83
CA GLN A 41 39.54 21.66 -0.80
C GLN A 41 39.56 20.34 -1.59
N MET A 42 38.44 19.99 -2.26
CA MET A 42 38.28 18.70 -2.92
C MET A 42 38.95 18.67 -4.29
N THR A 43 39.65 17.57 -4.57
CA THR A 43 40.33 17.40 -5.86
C THR A 43 39.33 16.94 -6.92
N ARG A 44 39.53 17.32 -8.19
CA ARG A 44 38.68 16.88 -9.32
C ARG A 44 38.52 15.36 -9.40
N GLN A 45 39.55 14.61 -9.00
CA GLN A 45 39.53 13.15 -8.97
C GLN A 45 38.54 12.61 -7.95
N ASP A 46 38.43 13.22 -6.77
CA ASP A 46 37.51 12.80 -5.70
C ASP A 46 36.04 13.00 -6.13
N VAL A 47 35.76 14.08 -6.85
CA VAL A 47 34.40 14.34 -7.36
C VAL A 47 34.00 13.31 -8.41
N TYR A 48 34.92 12.94 -9.31
CA TYR A 48 34.65 11.89 -10.30
C TYR A 48 34.43 10.53 -9.63
N THR A 49 35.17 10.20 -8.56
CA THR A 49 34.93 8.95 -7.82
C THR A 49 33.57 8.96 -7.12
N TYR A 50 33.16 10.06 -6.48
CA TYR A 50 31.82 10.18 -5.90
C TYR A 50 30.70 10.11 -6.95
N ALA A 51 30.88 10.73 -8.12
CA ALA A 51 29.89 10.68 -9.21
C ALA A 51 29.75 9.26 -9.81
N ILE A 52 30.86 8.53 -9.97
CA ILE A 52 30.85 7.14 -10.40
C ILE A 52 30.17 6.27 -9.33
N ALA A 53 30.52 6.45 -8.06
CA ALA A 53 29.91 5.74 -6.95
C ALA A 53 28.39 5.95 -6.92
N LEU A 54 27.92 7.20 -7.06
CA LEU A 54 26.49 7.53 -7.11
C LEU A 54 25.78 6.80 -8.26
N THR A 55 26.40 6.76 -9.44
CA THR A 55 25.82 6.09 -10.61
C THR A 55 25.76 4.58 -10.43
N VAL A 56 26.83 3.97 -9.89
CA VAL A 56 26.89 2.53 -9.61
C VAL A 56 25.86 2.14 -8.56
N THR A 57 25.74 2.92 -7.49
CA THR A 57 24.69 2.74 -6.48
C THR A 57 23.32 2.83 -7.16
N GLY A 58 23.02 3.88 -7.94
CA GLY A 58 21.75 3.96 -8.68
C GLY A 58 21.45 2.74 -9.56
N MET A 59 22.45 2.18 -10.25
CA MET A 59 22.29 0.96 -11.05
C MET A 59 22.01 -0.28 -10.19
N ILE A 60 22.67 -0.42 -9.04
CA ILE A 60 22.43 -1.50 -8.08
C ILE A 60 20.98 -1.44 -7.59
N GLN A 61 20.49 -0.26 -7.20
CA GLN A 61 19.10 -0.05 -6.79
C GLN A 61 18.11 -0.51 -7.86
N LEU A 62 18.35 -0.15 -9.13
CA LEU A 62 17.49 -0.52 -10.26
C LEU A 62 17.41 -2.04 -10.45
N CYS A 63 18.47 -2.78 -10.11
CA CYS A 63 18.49 -4.23 -10.16
C CYS A 63 17.86 -4.88 -8.91
N ILE A 64 18.10 -4.33 -7.72
CA ILE A 64 17.62 -4.89 -6.44
C ILE A 64 16.12 -4.68 -6.26
N MET A 65 15.58 -3.50 -6.62
CA MET A 65 14.19 -3.15 -6.40
C MET A 65 13.19 -4.14 -7.01
N PRO A 66 13.32 -4.54 -8.30
CA PRO A 66 12.42 -5.53 -8.89
C PRO A 66 12.52 -6.91 -8.23
N LEU A 67 13.73 -7.32 -7.82
CA LEU A 67 13.95 -8.59 -7.12
C LEU A 67 13.29 -8.58 -5.73
N TYR A 68 13.34 -7.45 -5.03
CA TYR A 68 12.64 -7.24 -3.77
C TYR A 68 11.12 -7.36 -3.95
N PHE A 69 10.55 -6.64 -4.91
CA PHE A 69 9.10 -6.70 -5.17
C PHE A 69 8.65 -8.10 -5.56
N TYR A 70 9.44 -8.80 -6.38
CA TYR A 70 9.19 -10.19 -6.74
C TYR A 70 9.16 -11.08 -5.50
N SER A 71 10.17 -10.98 -4.62
CA SER A 71 10.24 -11.77 -3.38
C SER A 71 9.03 -11.51 -2.48
N MET A 72 8.63 -10.26 -2.31
CA MET A 72 7.45 -9.90 -1.51
C MET A 72 6.17 -10.48 -2.09
N HIS A 73 6.03 -10.46 -3.42
CA HIS A 73 4.86 -11.00 -4.09
C HIS A 73 4.78 -12.52 -3.94
N CYS A 74 5.91 -13.23 -4.00
CA CYS A 74 5.96 -14.67 -3.70
C CYS A 74 5.49 -14.98 -2.28
N VAL A 75 5.98 -14.25 -1.28
CA VAL A 75 5.56 -14.43 0.13
C VAL A 75 4.06 -14.15 0.29
N ALA A 76 3.54 -13.09 -0.34
CA ALA A 76 2.12 -12.79 -0.30
C ALA A 76 1.27 -13.93 -0.90
N MET A 77 1.68 -14.48 -2.05
CA MET A 77 1.01 -15.61 -2.69
C MET A 77 1.00 -16.87 -1.82
N GLN A 78 2.10 -17.16 -1.14
CA GLN A 78 2.17 -18.28 -0.19
C GLN A 78 1.23 -18.06 1.00
N MET A 79 1.19 -16.84 1.56
CA MET A 79 0.31 -16.50 2.65
C MET A 79 -1.16 -16.64 2.25
N LYS A 80 -1.53 -16.20 1.03
CA LYS A 80 -2.88 -16.40 0.47
C LYS A 80 -3.26 -17.88 0.37
N ALA A 81 -2.36 -18.71 -0.15
CA ALA A 81 -2.60 -20.14 -0.28
C ALA A 81 -2.77 -20.81 1.10
N ALA A 82 -1.94 -20.46 2.08
CA ALA A 82 -2.02 -20.97 3.44
C ALA A 82 -3.33 -20.55 4.14
N VAL A 83 -3.70 -19.26 4.07
CA VAL A 83 -4.96 -18.75 4.65
C VAL A 83 -6.17 -19.38 3.96
N GLY A 84 -6.15 -19.50 2.63
CA GLY A 84 -7.20 -20.19 1.87
C GLY A 84 -7.37 -21.64 2.31
N ALA A 85 -6.27 -22.38 2.49
CA ALA A 85 -6.30 -23.76 2.97
C ALA A 85 -6.84 -23.87 4.42
N ILE A 86 -6.48 -22.95 5.30
CA ILE A 86 -6.99 -22.89 6.68
C ILE A 86 -8.50 -22.64 6.69
N ILE A 87 -8.97 -21.66 5.91
CA ILE A 87 -10.39 -21.34 5.77
C ILE A 87 -11.16 -22.55 5.24
N TYR A 88 -10.66 -23.19 4.17
CA TYR A 88 -11.27 -24.40 3.62
C TYR A 88 -11.39 -25.54 4.64
N ARG A 89 -10.30 -25.83 5.36
CA ARG A 89 -10.29 -26.84 6.44
C ARG A 89 -11.25 -26.50 7.56
N LYS A 90 -11.43 -25.21 7.89
CA LYS A 90 -12.36 -24.76 8.92
C LYS A 90 -13.81 -24.98 8.49
N ILE A 91 -14.15 -24.64 7.24
CA ILE A 91 -15.49 -24.85 6.67
C ILE A 91 -15.89 -26.33 6.73
N MET A 92 -14.97 -27.22 6.33
CA MET A 92 -15.19 -28.67 6.36
C MET A 92 -15.41 -29.25 7.77
N LYS A 93 -15.04 -28.53 8.82
CA LYS A 93 -15.20 -28.93 10.23
C LYS A 93 -16.33 -28.17 10.95
N MET A 94 -17.00 -27.23 10.28
CA MET A 94 -18.07 -26.46 10.89
C MET A 94 -19.39 -27.24 10.90
N SER A 95 -20.17 -27.09 11.98
CA SER A 95 -21.50 -27.67 12.06
C SER A 95 -22.47 -26.98 11.09
N SER A 96 -23.45 -27.72 10.57
CA SER A 96 -24.45 -27.20 9.62
C SER A 96 -25.21 -25.98 10.14
N TYR A 97 -25.43 -25.88 11.47
CA TYR A 97 -26.02 -24.68 12.10
C TYR A 97 -25.13 -23.44 11.97
N SER A 98 -23.83 -23.58 12.21
CA SER A 98 -22.86 -22.48 12.12
C SER A 98 -22.59 -22.09 10.66
N LEU A 99 -22.63 -23.07 9.76
CA LEU A 99 -22.53 -22.86 8.32
C LEU A 99 -23.79 -22.20 7.75
N HIS A 100 -24.98 -22.48 8.29
CA HIS A 100 -26.19 -21.76 7.88
C HIS A 100 -26.23 -20.31 8.39
N LYS A 101 -25.60 -20.04 9.55
CA LYS A 101 -25.39 -18.65 10.02
C LYS A 101 -24.40 -17.86 9.17
N THR A 102 -23.41 -18.53 8.57
CA THR A 102 -22.39 -17.91 7.71
C THR A 102 -22.70 -18.25 6.25
N SER A 103 -23.38 -17.36 5.54
CA SER A 103 -23.84 -17.68 4.18
C SER A 103 -22.67 -18.10 3.29
N SER A 104 -22.89 -19.08 2.41
CA SER A 104 -21.89 -19.53 1.43
C SER A 104 -21.33 -18.34 0.61
N GLY A 105 -22.17 -17.35 0.32
CA GLY A 105 -21.76 -16.11 -0.34
C GLY A 105 -20.82 -15.23 0.50
N GLN A 106 -20.98 -15.19 1.82
CA GLN A 106 -20.07 -14.46 2.71
C GLN A 106 -18.67 -15.10 2.71
N ILE A 107 -18.61 -16.44 2.70
CA ILE A 107 -17.35 -17.18 2.67
C ILE A 107 -16.61 -16.95 1.35
N VAL A 108 -17.33 -17.04 0.21
CA VAL A 108 -16.77 -16.76 -1.11
C VAL A 108 -16.28 -15.31 -1.19
N ASN A 109 -17.02 -14.36 -0.61
CA ASN A 109 -16.62 -12.96 -0.56
C ASN A 109 -15.34 -12.73 0.25
N ILE A 110 -15.18 -13.41 1.41
CA ILE A 110 -13.95 -13.36 2.22
C ILE A 110 -12.78 -13.91 1.41
N LEU A 111 -12.97 -15.05 0.72
CA LEU A 111 -11.92 -15.68 -0.08
C LEU A 111 -11.54 -14.85 -1.32
N SER A 112 -12.50 -14.15 -1.93
CA SER A 112 -12.25 -13.32 -3.13
C SER A 112 -11.78 -11.91 -2.82
N THR A 113 -12.09 -11.37 -1.64
CA THR A 113 -11.83 -9.96 -1.31
C THR A 113 -10.75 -9.85 -0.24
N ASP A 114 -10.96 -10.45 0.92
CA ASP A 114 -10.07 -10.29 2.08
C ASP A 114 -8.74 -11.02 1.88
N VAL A 115 -8.76 -12.22 1.27
CA VAL A 115 -7.52 -12.94 0.96
C VAL A 115 -6.70 -12.19 -0.09
N ASN A 116 -7.33 -11.53 -1.05
CA ASN A 116 -6.62 -10.75 -2.05
C ASN A 116 -5.93 -9.50 -1.48
N GLN A 117 -6.44 -8.96 -0.37
CA GLN A 117 -5.85 -7.82 0.33
C GLN A 117 -4.45 -8.12 0.90
N PHE A 118 -4.07 -9.39 1.08
CA PHE A 118 -2.75 -9.76 1.60
C PHE A 118 -1.58 -9.38 0.70
N ASP A 119 -1.78 -9.21 -0.62
CA ASP A 119 -0.73 -8.69 -1.51
C ASP A 119 -0.28 -7.29 -1.09
N HIS A 120 -1.26 -6.41 -0.86
CA HIS A 120 -0.99 -5.05 -0.41
C HIS A 120 -0.50 -5.02 1.03
N ALA A 121 -1.08 -5.82 1.92
CA ALA A 121 -0.71 -5.83 3.33
C ALA A 121 0.75 -6.25 3.52
N THR A 122 1.17 -7.36 2.89
CA THR A 122 2.53 -7.92 3.02
C THR A 122 3.60 -6.93 2.56
N GLY A 123 3.36 -6.23 1.44
CA GLY A 123 4.26 -5.17 0.97
C GLY A 123 4.30 -3.95 1.90
N THR A 124 3.18 -3.59 2.52
CA THR A 124 3.08 -2.38 3.37
C THR A 124 3.68 -2.60 4.76
N PHE A 125 3.58 -3.80 5.33
CA PHE A 125 4.11 -4.12 6.67
C PHE A 125 5.60 -3.76 6.81
N HIS A 126 6.40 -3.97 5.76
CA HIS A 126 7.82 -3.63 5.78
C HIS A 126 8.06 -2.12 5.90
N PHE A 127 7.19 -1.26 5.39
CA PHE A 127 7.38 0.18 5.51
C PHE A 127 7.13 0.72 6.92
N ILE A 128 6.32 0.03 7.74
CA ILE A 128 5.93 0.51 9.08
C ILE A 128 7.13 0.71 10.00
N TRP A 129 8.10 -0.21 9.95
CA TRP A 129 9.31 -0.20 10.80
C TRP A 129 10.54 0.35 10.07
N ILE A 130 10.61 0.25 8.74
CA ILE A 130 11.72 0.80 7.96
C ILE A 130 11.62 2.33 7.88
N ALA A 131 10.44 2.89 7.63
CA ALA A 131 10.27 4.32 7.44
C ALA A 131 10.70 5.18 8.65
N PRO A 132 10.39 4.83 9.91
CA PRO A 132 10.86 5.60 11.07
C PRO A 132 12.39 5.61 11.21
N ILE A 133 13.04 4.46 10.93
CA ILE A 133 14.50 4.34 10.97
C ILE A 133 15.12 5.23 9.89
N GLU A 134 14.59 5.16 8.67
CA GLU A 134 15.04 5.96 7.53
C GLU A 134 14.89 7.47 7.79
N ILE A 135 13.72 7.91 8.27
CA ILE A 135 13.45 9.31 8.64
C ILE A 135 14.47 9.78 9.68
N THR A 136 14.77 8.96 10.69
CA THR A 136 15.72 9.32 11.75
C THR A 136 17.13 9.53 11.20
N ILE A 137 17.59 8.65 10.32
CA ILE A 137 18.94 8.73 9.72
C ILE A 137 19.04 9.95 8.79
N VAL A 138 18.05 10.17 7.93
CA VAL A 138 18.01 11.32 7.01
C VAL A 138 17.95 12.63 7.80
N LEU A 139 17.14 12.69 8.85
CA LEU A 139 17.05 13.87 9.72
C LEU A 139 18.40 14.17 10.39
N TYR A 140 19.11 13.15 10.87
CA TYR A 140 20.43 13.31 11.45
C TYR A 140 21.44 13.88 10.42
N LEU A 141 21.45 13.34 9.20
CA LEU A 141 22.32 13.83 8.12
C LEU A 141 22.05 15.29 7.76
N ILE A 142 20.77 15.66 7.60
CA ILE A 142 20.40 17.05 7.26
C ILE A 142 20.76 17.99 8.41
N TYR A 143 20.50 17.59 9.66
CA TYR A 143 20.88 18.36 10.84
C TYR A 143 22.41 18.57 10.92
N SER A 144 23.20 17.56 10.58
CA SER A 144 24.67 17.67 10.58
C SER A 144 25.22 18.65 9.54
N ARG A 145 24.53 18.85 8.41
CA ARG A 145 24.97 19.74 7.33
C ARG A 145 24.45 21.18 7.48
N VAL A 146 23.18 21.34 7.85
CA VAL A 146 22.49 22.64 7.82
C VAL A 146 22.06 23.14 9.21
N GLY A 147 22.30 22.35 10.27
CA GLY A 147 22.02 22.73 11.65
C GLY A 147 20.54 23.02 11.91
N ILE A 148 20.25 24.14 12.58
CA ILE A 148 18.89 24.53 13.01
C ILE A 148 17.90 24.65 11.84
N ALA A 149 18.39 24.95 10.63
CA ALA A 149 17.54 25.09 9.44
C ALA A 149 16.79 23.79 9.10
N ALA A 150 17.37 22.63 9.46
CA ALA A 150 16.74 21.32 9.30
C ALA A 150 15.38 21.21 10.04
N LEU A 151 15.23 21.92 11.17
CA LEU A 151 14.01 21.91 11.97
C LEU A 151 12.84 22.61 11.24
N PHE A 152 13.12 23.66 10.45
CA PHE A 152 12.08 24.30 9.64
C PHE A 152 11.59 23.36 8.54
N THR A 153 12.49 22.65 7.87
CA THR A 153 12.13 21.62 6.88
C THR A 153 11.28 20.53 7.51
N LEU A 154 11.66 20.04 8.70
CA LEU A 154 10.86 19.07 9.44
C LEU A 154 9.46 19.60 9.78
N ALA A 155 9.36 20.85 10.21
CA ALA A 155 8.07 21.48 10.52
C ALA A 155 7.15 21.55 9.29
N VAL A 156 7.70 21.90 8.12
CA VAL A 156 6.95 21.91 6.85
C VAL A 156 6.48 20.51 6.47
N ILE A 157 7.35 19.50 6.56
CA ILE A 157 6.99 18.10 6.27
C ILE A 157 5.89 17.62 7.22
N MET A 158 6.00 17.90 8.51
CA MET A 158 4.98 17.55 9.50
C MET A 158 3.65 18.26 9.23
N SER A 159 3.68 19.53 8.81
CA SER A 159 2.48 20.25 8.37
C SER A 159 1.85 19.62 7.13
N MET A 160 2.64 19.12 6.19
CA MET A 160 2.11 18.40 5.03
C MET A 160 1.50 17.05 5.40
N VAL A 161 2.14 16.29 6.29
CA VAL A 161 1.62 14.99 6.76
C VAL A 161 0.28 15.17 7.49
N THR A 162 0.17 16.18 8.35
CA THR A 162 -1.09 16.49 9.04
C THR A 162 -2.19 16.92 8.09
N LEU A 163 -1.87 17.71 7.06
CA LEU A 163 -2.82 18.08 6.00
C LEU A 163 -3.28 16.85 5.20
N GLN A 164 -2.35 15.97 4.81
CA GLN A 164 -2.69 14.71 4.11
C GLN A 164 -3.60 13.83 4.96
N PHE A 165 -3.33 13.71 6.26
CA PHE A 165 -4.19 12.96 7.19
C PHE A 165 -5.60 13.55 7.26
N LEU A 166 -5.71 14.88 7.41
CA LEU A 166 -7.01 15.56 7.46
C LEU A 166 -7.80 15.40 6.16
N MET A 167 -7.15 15.57 5.01
CA MET A 167 -7.74 15.30 3.70
C MET A 167 -8.21 13.83 3.59
N GLY A 168 -7.38 12.89 4.02
CA GLY A 168 -7.71 11.46 4.05
C GLY A 168 -8.95 11.17 4.91
N TYR A 169 -9.06 11.81 6.07
CA TYR A 169 -10.24 11.71 6.94
C TYR A 169 -11.51 12.23 6.25
N PHE A 170 -11.46 13.41 5.63
CA PHE A 170 -12.61 13.97 4.89
C PHE A 170 -13.01 13.11 3.69
N LEU A 171 -12.03 12.64 2.92
CA LEU A 171 -12.26 11.72 1.80
C LEU A 171 -12.88 10.40 2.28
N GLY A 172 -12.41 9.87 3.41
CA GLY A 172 -12.99 8.68 4.05
C GLY A 172 -14.46 8.90 4.39
N LYS A 173 -14.79 10.00 5.08
CA LYS A 173 -16.17 10.36 5.42
C LYS A 173 -17.07 10.51 4.19
N LEU A 174 -16.57 11.16 3.14
CA LEU A 174 -17.29 11.31 1.88
C LEU A 174 -17.49 9.95 1.18
N ARG A 175 -16.47 9.09 1.17
CA ARG A 175 -16.52 7.74 0.59
C ARG A 175 -17.56 6.87 1.31
N THR A 176 -17.66 6.95 2.63
CA THR A 176 -18.70 6.25 3.40
C THR A 176 -20.10 6.74 3.03
N LYS A 177 -20.30 8.06 2.92
CA LYS A 177 -21.60 8.63 2.51
C LYS A 177 -21.99 8.16 1.10
N ILE A 178 -21.07 8.24 0.15
CA ILE A 178 -21.27 7.75 -1.23
C ILE A 178 -21.56 6.24 -1.23
N GLY A 179 -20.85 5.46 -0.41
CA GLY A 179 -21.09 4.03 -0.24
C GLY A 179 -22.52 3.75 0.17
N SER A 180 -23.02 4.41 1.21
CA SER A 180 -24.39 4.21 1.70
C SER A 180 -25.49 4.51 0.66
N THR A 181 -25.31 5.55 -0.17
CA THR A 181 -26.24 5.86 -1.26
C THR A 181 -26.16 4.83 -2.38
N LYS A 182 -24.95 4.39 -2.74
CA LYS A 182 -24.75 3.33 -3.73
C LYS A 182 -25.41 2.02 -3.29
N ASP A 183 -25.30 1.67 -2.02
CA ASP A 183 -25.89 0.44 -1.46
C ASP A 183 -27.42 0.47 -1.54
N LYS A 184 -28.06 1.58 -1.11
CA LYS A 184 -29.52 1.77 -1.24
C LYS A 184 -29.99 1.63 -2.68
N ARG A 185 -29.26 2.21 -3.64
CA ARG A 185 -29.58 2.10 -5.06
C ARG A 185 -29.50 0.66 -5.57
N THR A 186 -28.46 -0.08 -5.17
CA THR A 186 -28.28 -1.48 -5.59
C THR A 186 -29.38 -2.38 -5.02
N LEU A 187 -29.80 -2.15 -3.77
CA LEU A 187 -30.93 -2.86 -3.17
C LEU A 187 -32.23 -2.59 -3.92
N LEU A 188 -32.56 -1.32 -4.18
CA LEU A 188 -33.75 -0.96 -4.95
C LEU A 188 -33.74 -1.51 -6.38
N MET A 189 -32.58 -1.53 -7.04
CA MET A 189 -32.43 -2.18 -8.35
C MET A 189 -32.74 -3.68 -8.28
N ASN A 190 -32.26 -4.38 -7.25
CA ASN A 190 -32.57 -5.80 -7.06
C ASN A 190 -34.06 -6.05 -6.83
N GLU A 191 -34.74 -5.21 -6.05
CA GLU A 191 -36.19 -5.29 -5.81
C GLU A 191 -36.98 -5.05 -7.10
N VAL A 192 -36.58 -4.06 -7.91
CA VAL A 192 -37.23 -3.76 -9.20
C VAL A 192 -37.08 -4.92 -10.18
N ILE A 193 -35.90 -5.55 -10.25
CA ILE A 193 -35.67 -6.71 -11.12
C ILE A 193 -36.51 -7.91 -10.65
N ALA A 194 -36.55 -8.18 -9.35
CA ALA A 194 -37.35 -9.26 -8.79
C ALA A 194 -38.86 -9.05 -9.00
N GLY A 195 -39.34 -7.80 -8.94
CA GLY A 195 -40.75 -7.41 -9.09
C GLY A 195 -41.18 -7.01 -10.51
N MET A 196 -40.33 -7.21 -11.53
CA MET A 196 -40.52 -6.63 -12.88
C MET A 196 -41.87 -6.94 -13.52
N ASN A 197 -42.39 -8.16 -13.35
CA ASN A 197 -43.67 -8.56 -13.92
C ASN A 197 -44.86 -7.78 -13.33
N ILE A 198 -44.84 -7.54 -12.01
CA ILE A 198 -45.87 -6.76 -11.31
C ILE A 198 -45.81 -5.30 -11.75
N ILE A 199 -44.59 -4.76 -11.84
CA ILE A 199 -44.36 -3.36 -12.26
C ILE A 199 -44.92 -3.11 -13.67
N LYS A 200 -44.71 -4.05 -14.60
CA LYS A 200 -45.27 -3.98 -15.96
C LYS A 200 -46.80 -4.13 -15.97
N MET A 201 -47.33 -5.06 -15.17
CA MET A 201 -48.77 -5.29 -15.05
C MET A 201 -49.52 -4.04 -14.58
N TYR A 202 -48.93 -3.25 -13.68
CA TYR A 202 -49.51 -2.01 -13.16
C TYR A 202 -49.00 -0.74 -13.86
N CYS A 203 -48.18 -0.86 -14.91
CA CYS A 203 -47.57 0.27 -15.62
C CYS A 203 -46.81 1.26 -14.70
N TRP A 204 -46.19 0.78 -13.63
CA TRP A 204 -45.46 1.58 -12.63
C TRP A 204 -44.02 1.96 -13.04
N GLU A 205 -43.67 1.80 -14.31
CA GLU A 205 -42.31 2.03 -14.82
C GLU A 205 -41.86 3.49 -14.64
N LYS A 206 -42.73 4.46 -14.95
CA LYS A 206 -42.44 5.90 -14.81
C LYS A 206 -42.22 6.34 -13.35
N PRO A 207 -43.10 6.03 -12.38
CA PRO A 207 -42.87 6.43 -10.99
C PRO A 207 -41.63 5.76 -10.38
N ILE A 208 -41.36 4.48 -10.70
CA ILE A 208 -40.15 3.80 -10.23
C ILE A 208 -38.88 4.42 -10.85
N SER A 209 -38.90 4.74 -12.14
CA SER A 209 -37.80 5.45 -12.81
C SER A 209 -37.53 6.81 -12.16
N HIS A 210 -38.58 7.54 -11.78
CA HIS A 210 -38.46 8.81 -11.06
C HIS A 210 -37.81 8.62 -9.68
N LEU A 211 -38.25 7.62 -8.91
CA LEU A 211 -37.66 7.29 -7.60
C LEU A 211 -36.16 6.98 -7.70
N ILE A 212 -35.75 6.17 -8.68
CA ILE A 212 -34.33 5.83 -8.92
C ILE A 212 -33.53 7.09 -9.30
N THR A 213 -34.13 7.98 -10.09
CA THR A 213 -33.48 9.24 -10.50
C THR A 213 -33.29 10.18 -9.31
N GLN A 214 -34.24 10.23 -8.37
CA GLN A 214 -34.10 11.00 -7.14
C GLN A 214 -32.97 10.46 -6.26
N LEU A 215 -32.81 9.14 -6.17
CA LEU A 215 -31.70 8.51 -5.42
C LEU A 215 -30.32 8.69 -6.06
N ARG A 216 -30.25 9.14 -7.32
CA ARG A 216 -28.99 9.44 -8.02
C ARG A 216 -28.44 10.83 -7.68
N ARG A 217 -29.30 11.78 -7.33
CA ARG A 217 -28.90 13.16 -6.95
C ARG A 217 -28.36 13.20 -5.52
#